data_AF-A0A937PHM6-F1
#
_entry.id   AF-A0A937PHM6-F1
#
_cell.length_a   1.000
_cell.length_b   1.000
_cell.length_c   1.000
_cell.angle_alpha   90.00
_cell.angle_beta   90.00
_cell.angle_gamma   90.00
#
_symmetry.space_group_name_H-M   'P 1'
#
loop_
_entity.id
_entity.type
_entity.pdbx_description
1 polymer ?
#
loop_
_entity_poly.entity_id
_entity_poly.type
_entity_poly.pdbx_seq_one_letter_code
_entity_poly.pdbx_strand_id
1 'polypeptide(L)'
;MFKTIREDIQTVFAKDPAARSTLEVLSCYPGLHALWLHRVAHFLWQHKLRLLSRFISHCSRFFTGIEIHPGAGIGRRFFIDHGAGVVIGETSDIGDDVLLYQGVVLGGTTTEKKKRHPTVGNNVVIGAGAIALGPITIGDDARIGSGSVVIKSVPPGVTVVGVPGRSVEDRHKPILELDHGQLPDPIAEAIRLVLKEQDKLEERLSKLEKQCGVRAPGNELEKLRKRMEQELEEKEE
;
A
#
# COMPACT_ATOMS: atom_id res chain seq x y z
N MET A 1 -5.94 28.90 0.56
CA MET A 1 -6.28 28.25 -0.73
C MET A 1 -5.15 28.40 -1.75
N PHE A 2 -4.76 29.61 -2.17
CA PHE A 2 -3.68 29.81 -3.16
C PHE A 2 -2.32 29.22 -2.75
N LYS A 3 -1.93 29.38 -1.48
CA LYS A 3 -0.71 28.76 -0.93
C LYS A 3 -0.75 27.23 -1.02
N THR A 4 -1.90 26.63 -0.73
CA THR A 4 -2.12 25.19 -0.80
C THR A 4 -2.01 24.68 -2.24
N ILE A 5 -2.66 25.34 -3.20
CA ILE A 5 -2.58 24.97 -4.63
C ILE A 5 -1.14 25.01 -5.13
N ARG A 6 -0.38 26.05 -4.75
CA ARG A 6 1.04 26.14 -5.10
C ARG A 6 1.85 24.98 -4.53
N GLU A 7 1.63 24.63 -3.27
CA GLU A 7 2.30 23.49 -2.61
C GLU A 7 1.93 22.16 -3.29
N ASP A 8 0.66 21.97 -3.65
CA ASP A 8 0.20 20.76 -4.34
C ASP A 8 0.87 20.61 -5.71
N ILE A 9 0.93 21.70 -6.51
CA ILE A 9 1.63 21.70 -7.81
C ILE A 9 3.13 21.42 -7.65
N GLN A 10 3.78 22.04 -6.66
CA GLN A 10 5.20 21.79 -6.37
C GLN A 10 5.44 20.34 -5.97
N THR A 11 4.50 19.73 -5.25
CA THR A 11 4.57 18.31 -4.86
C THR A 11 4.55 17.40 -6.09
N VAL A 12 3.73 17.72 -7.10
CA VAL A 12 3.72 16.96 -8.37
C VAL A 12 5.09 17.00 -9.03
N PHE A 13 5.69 18.19 -9.23
CA PHE A 13 7.02 18.29 -9.83
C PHE A 13 8.12 17.59 -9.02
N ALA A 14 7.97 17.51 -7.70
CA ALA A 14 8.95 16.86 -6.83
C ALA A 14 8.84 15.33 -6.85
N LYS A 15 7.62 14.79 -7.03
CA LYS A 15 7.33 13.35 -6.88
C LYS A 15 7.08 12.63 -8.20
N ASP A 16 6.68 13.33 -9.26
CA ASP A 16 6.40 12.76 -10.58
C ASP A 16 7.42 13.27 -11.62
N PRO A 17 8.38 12.42 -12.05
CA PRO A 17 9.33 12.73 -13.09
C PRO A 17 8.69 13.04 -14.47
N ALA A 18 7.44 12.62 -14.69
CA ALA A 18 6.74 12.85 -15.96
C ALA A 18 6.20 14.28 -16.10
N ALA A 19 6.07 15.04 -15.01
CA ALA A 19 5.53 16.39 -15.02
C ALA A 19 6.45 17.39 -15.71
N ARG A 20 6.05 17.93 -16.88
CA ARG A 20 6.93 18.80 -17.69
C ARG A 20 6.63 20.29 -17.53
N SER A 21 5.37 20.65 -17.31
CA SER A 21 4.95 22.06 -17.27
C SER A 21 3.78 22.32 -16.32
N THR A 22 3.65 23.55 -15.82
CA THR A 22 2.57 23.89 -14.89
C THR A 22 1.20 23.81 -15.56
N LEU A 23 1.11 24.14 -16.86
CA LEU A 23 -0.14 24.02 -17.61
C LEU A 23 -0.60 22.56 -17.72
N GLU A 24 0.33 21.65 -18.02
CA GLU A 24 0.06 20.21 -18.01
C GLU A 24 -0.39 19.74 -16.62
N VAL A 25 0.30 20.14 -15.55
CA VAL A 25 -0.08 19.79 -14.18
C VAL A 25 -1.49 20.31 -13.84
N LEU A 26 -1.82 21.53 -14.24
CA LEU A 26 -3.14 22.11 -14.01
C LEU A 26 -4.25 21.45 -14.83
N SER A 27 -3.97 20.95 -16.03
CA SER A 27 -4.99 20.46 -16.97
C SER A 27 -5.12 18.94 -17.00
N CYS A 28 -4.07 18.19 -16.70
CA CYS A 28 -3.96 16.75 -16.97
C CYS A 28 -3.72 15.88 -15.73
N TYR A 29 -3.74 16.45 -14.52
CA TYR A 29 -3.55 15.68 -13.27
C TYR A 29 -4.87 15.50 -12.51
N PRO A 30 -5.59 14.37 -12.74
CA PRO A 30 -6.88 14.12 -12.08
C PRO A 30 -6.75 14.02 -10.56
N GLY A 31 -5.58 13.61 -10.04
CA GLY A 31 -5.29 13.59 -8.60
C GLY A 31 -5.41 14.98 -7.95
N LEU A 32 -4.88 16.02 -8.60
CA LEU A 32 -4.99 17.39 -8.12
C LEU A 32 -6.43 17.90 -8.22
N HIS A 33 -7.11 17.62 -9.33
CA HIS A 33 -8.51 18.03 -9.53
C HIS A 33 -9.41 17.43 -8.44
N ALA A 34 -9.25 16.14 -8.16
CA ALA A 34 -9.99 15.45 -7.11
C ALA A 34 -9.71 16.03 -5.73
N LEU A 35 -8.46 16.35 -5.42
CA LEU A 35 -8.08 16.97 -4.15
C LEU A 35 -8.71 18.37 -3.99
N TRP A 36 -8.66 19.23 -5.01
CA TRP A 36 -9.23 20.58 -4.92
C TRP A 36 -10.75 20.55 -4.81
N LEU A 37 -11.43 19.72 -5.60
CA LEU A 37 -12.87 19.52 -5.49
C LEU A 37 -13.26 18.93 -4.12
N HIS A 38 -12.46 17.99 -3.60
CA HIS A 38 -12.63 17.48 -2.24
C HIS A 38 -12.52 18.60 -1.21
N ARG A 39 -11.53 19.51 -1.29
CA ARG A 39 -11.40 20.61 -0.32
C ARG A 39 -12.65 21.51 -0.31
N VAL A 40 -13.26 21.77 -1.47
CA VAL A 40 -14.56 22.47 -1.58
C VAL A 40 -15.70 21.65 -0.97
N ALA A 41 -15.79 20.37 -1.31
CA ALA A 41 -16.81 19.47 -0.77
C ALA A 41 -16.70 19.31 0.76
N HIS A 42 -15.48 19.19 1.29
CA HIS A 42 -15.18 19.11 2.71
C HIS A 42 -15.60 20.38 3.44
N PHE A 43 -15.28 21.55 2.88
CA PHE A 43 -15.75 22.83 3.44
C PHE A 43 -17.29 22.85 3.59
N LEU A 44 -18.02 22.46 2.54
CA LEU A 44 -19.48 22.40 2.57
C LEU A 44 -20.01 21.34 3.56
N TRP A 45 -19.30 20.21 3.68
CA TRP A 45 -19.62 19.15 4.63
C TRP A 45 -19.53 19.63 6.08
N GLN A 46 -18.48 20.39 6.42
CA GLN A 46 -18.31 21.00 7.74
C GLN A 46 -19.39 22.06 8.03
N HIS A 47 -19.86 22.78 7.01
CA HIS A 47 -20.97 23.74 7.11
C HIS A 47 -22.36 23.11 7.04
N LYS A 48 -22.46 21.78 7.20
CA LYS A 48 -23.72 21.00 7.21
C LYS A 48 -24.50 21.01 5.88
N LEU A 49 -23.90 21.48 4.79
CA LEU A 49 -24.47 21.40 3.43
C LEU A 49 -24.19 20.01 2.81
N ARG A 50 -24.73 18.98 3.47
CA ARG A 50 -24.38 17.56 3.22
C ARG A 50 -24.76 17.07 1.82
N LEU A 51 -25.93 17.46 1.31
CA LEU A 51 -26.35 17.07 -0.04
C LEU A 51 -25.43 17.65 -1.11
N LEU A 52 -25.13 18.95 -1.04
CA LEU A 52 -24.28 19.63 -2.01
C LEU A 52 -22.84 19.11 -1.98
N SER A 53 -22.28 18.91 -0.79
CA SER A 53 -20.95 18.29 -0.63
C SER A 53 -20.87 16.89 -1.25
N ARG A 54 -21.90 16.04 -1.06
CA ARG A 54 -21.99 14.73 -1.70
C ARG A 54 -22.12 14.83 -3.21
N PHE A 55 -22.93 15.75 -3.72
CA PHE A 55 -23.07 15.99 -5.16
C PHE A 55 -21.73 16.36 -5.80
N ILE A 56 -20.98 17.30 -5.21
CA ILE A 56 -19.65 17.69 -5.70
C ILE A 56 -18.67 16.53 -5.67
N SER A 57 -18.66 15.74 -4.59
CA SER A 57 -17.82 14.51 -4.51
C SER A 57 -18.17 13.51 -5.60
N HIS A 58 -19.45 13.32 -5.94
CA HIS A 58 -19.86 12.47 -7.06
C HIS A 58 -19.45 13.02 -8.43
N CYS A 59 -19.58 14.33 -8.66
CA CYS A 59 -19.07 14.96 -9.89
C CYS A 59 -17.55 14.77 -10.00
N SER A 60 -16.81 15.02 -8.92
CA SER A 60 -15.36 14.79 -8.86
C SER A 60 -15.02 13.35 -9.24
N ARG A 61 -15.70 12.36 -8.64
CA ARG A 61 -15.54 10.94 -8.97
C ARG A 61 -15.83 10.64 -10.43
N PHE A 62 -16.87 11.23 -11.01
CA PHE A 62 -17.23 11.02 -12.42
C PHE A 62 -16.13 11.51 -13.37
N PHE A 63 -15.55 12.70 -13.12
CA PHE A 63 -14.53 13.26 -14.00
C PHE A 63 -13.12 12.71 -13.77
N THR A 64 -12.80 12.28 -12.55
CA THR A 64 -11.41 11.89 -12.17
C THR A 64 -11.23 10.40 -11.93
N GLY A 65 -12.30 9.64 -11.73
CA GLY A 65 -12.23 8.24 -11.30
C GLY A 65 -11.76 8.04 -9.85
N ILE A 66 -11.60 9.13 -9.08
CA ILE A 66 -11.16 9.13 -7.68
C ILE A 66 -12.35 9.41 -6.77
N GLU A 67 -12.61 8.51 -5.82
CA GLU A 67 -13.68 8.67 -4.84
C GLU A 67 -13.12 9.14 -3.49
N ILE A 68 -13.40 10.38 -3.12
CA ILE A 68 -13.06 10.92 -1.79
C ILE A 68 -14.34 11.35 -1.10
N HIS A 69 -14.64 10.72 0.03
CA HIS A 69 -15.79 11.12 0.83
C HIS A 69 -15.56 12.54 1.41
N PRO A 70 -16.56 13.46 1.36
CA PRO A 70 -16.38 14.83 1.87
C PRO A 70 -16.01 14.91 3.35
N GLY A 71 -16.37 13.89 4.13
CA GLY A 71 -16.02 13.80 5.55
C GLY A 71 -14.57 13.46 5.87
N ALA A 72 -13.79 12.95 4.92
CA ALA A 72 -12.40 12.59 5.14
C ALA A 72 -11.55 13.83 5.47
N GLY A 73 -10.65 13.72 6.44
CA GLY A 73 -9.65 14.72 6.75
C GLY A 73 -8.39 14.49 5.90
N ILE A 74 -7.95 15.51 5.16
CA ILE A 74 -6.75 15.43 4.31
C ILE A 74 -5.82 16.60 4.57
N GLY A 75 -4.58 16.28 4.92
CA GLY A 75 -3.49 17.22 5.14
C GLY A 75 -3.02 17.96 3.88
N ARG A 76 -1.80 18.48 3.97
CA ARG A 76 -1.12 19.28 2.94
C ARG A 76 -0.18 18.41 2.12
N ARG A 77 0.10 18.82 0.88
CA ARG A 77 1.02 18.09 -0.02
C ARG A 77 0.65 16.61 -0.20
N PHE A 78 -0.65 16.34 -0.10
CA PHE A 78 -1.23 15.04 -0.41
C PHE A 78 -1.22 14.87 -1.93
N PHE A 79 -0.61 13.78 -2.39
CA PHE A 79 -0.48 13.51 -3.82
C PHE A 79 -1.13 12.17 -4.16
N ILE A 80 -1.99 12.19 -5.17
CA ILE A 80 -2.58 10.98 -5.75
C ILE A 80 -2.00 10.83 -7.15
N ASP A 81 -1.11 9.85 -7.31
CA ASP A 81 -0.51 9.53 -8.59
C ASP A 81 -1.34 8.46 -9.32
N HIS A 82 -1.59 8.68 -10.60
CA HIS A 82 -2.45 7.82 -11.44
C HIS A 82 -3.81 7.46 -10.82
N GLY A 83 -4.44 8.35 -10.04
CA GLY A 83 -5.46 8.02 -9.03
C GLY A 83 -6.74 7.25 -9.42
N ALA A 84 -6.94 6.79 -10.65
CA ALA A 84 -8.10 5.98 -11.02
C ALA A 84 -8.32 4.81 -10.04
N GLY A 85 -9.56 4.67 -9.54
CA GLY A 85 -9.93 3.61 -8.61
C GLY A 85 -9.53 3.85 -7.15
N VAL A 86 -8.93 5.01 -6.81
CA VAL A 86 -8.68 5.36 -5.42
C VAL A 86 -10.01 5.62 -4.70
N VAL A 87 -10.17 5.03 -3.50
CA VAL A 87 -11.37 5.16 -2.66
C VAL A 87 -10.96 5.54 -1.24
N ILE A 88 -11.40 6.73 -0.78
CA ILE A 88 -11.13 7.26 0.57
C ILE A 88 -12.45 7.43 1.32
N GLY A 89 -12.63 6.63 2.37
CA GLY A 89 -13.88 6.60 3.12
C GLY A 89 -14.07 7.77 4.11
N GLU A 90 -15.31 7.90 4.61
CA GLU A 90 -15.80 9.06 5.36
C GLU A 90 -14.96 9.47 6.57
N THR A 91 -14.49 8.50 7.35
CA THR A 91 -13.78 8.76 8.60
C THR A 91 -12.28 8.53 8.45
N SER A 92 -11.75 8.66 7.24
CA SER A 92 -10.31 8.60 7.00
C SER A 92 -9.68 9.91 7.45
N ASP A 93 -8.55 9.83 8.15
CA ASP A 93 -7.74 11.00 8.52
C ASP A 93 -6.35 10.79 7.92
N ILE A 94 -5.92 11.70 7.04
CA ILE A 94 -4.68 11.58 6.27
C ILE A 94 -3.80 12.78 6.61
N GLY A 95 -2.56 12.51 7.04
CA GLY A 95 -1.54 13.51 7.36
C GLY A 95 -0.99 14.25 6.15
N ASP A 96 0.12 14.95 6.38
CA ASP A 96 0.84 15.72 5.36
C ASP A 96 1.79 14.81 4.55
N ASP A 97 2.10 15.23 3.32
CA ASP A 97 3.11 14.60 2.45
C ASP A 97 2.84 13.14 2.05
N VAL A 98 1.60 12.67 2.21
CA VAL A 98 1.18 11.32 1.84
C VAL A 98 1.06 11.18 0.32
N LEU A 99 1.54 10.05 -0.20
CA LEU A 99 1.44 9.64 -1.60
C LEU A 99 0.59 8.37 -1.73
N LEU A 100 -0.49 8.44 -2.51
CA LEU A 100 -1.29 7.27 -2.91
C LEU A 100 -1.14 7.03 -4.40
N TYR A 101 -1.03 5.77 -4.80
CA TYR A 101 -1.11 5.36 -6.20
C TYR A 101 -2.52 4.93 -6.60
N GLN A 102 -2.70 4.63 -7.88
CA GLN A 102 -3.95 4.11 -8.44
C GLN A 102 -4.55 2.96 -7.63
N GLY A 103 -5.88 2.87 -7.57
CA GLY A 103 -6.58 1.74 -6.97
C GLY A 103 -6.45 1.58 -5.45
N VAL A 104 -5.82 2.52 -4.74
CA VAL A 104 -5.69 2.46 -3.28
C VAL A 104 -7.05 2.61 -2.60
N VAL A 105 -7.35 1.75 -1.63
CA VAL A 105 -8.60 1.78 -0.85
C VAL A 105 -8.33 2.00 0.63
N LEU A 106 -8.86 3.09 1.19
CA LEU A 106 -8.96 3.35 2.62
C LEU A 106 -10.40 3.07 3.08
N GLY A 107 -10.65 1.79 3.39
CA GLY A 107 -11.99 1.22 3.54
C GLY A 107 -12.46 1.00 4.97
N GLY A 108 -13.78 0.88 5.14
CA GLY A 108 -14.42 0.62 6.42
C GLY A 108 -14.66 -0.88 6.67
N THR A 109 -14.67 -1.30 7.94
CA THR A 109 -14.96 -2.69 8.34
C THR A 109 -16.24 -2.87 9.16
N THR A 110 -16.95 -1.79 9.49
CA THR A 110 -18.18 -1.81 10.30
C THR A 110 -19.28 -0.97 9.66
N THR A 111 -20.54 -1.34 9.92
CA THR A 111 -21.74 -0.59 9.52
C THR A 111 -22.13 0.49 10.52
N GLU A 112 -21.48 0.52 11.70
CA GLU A 112 -21.74 1.53 12.71
C GLU A 112 -21.22 2.91 12.29
N LYS A 113 -21.93 3.96 12.70
CA LYS A 113 -21.56 5.37 12.46
C LYS A 113 -20.47 5.86 13.43
N LYS A 114 -19.35 5.15 13.48
CA LYS A 114 -18.14 5.48 14.26
C LYS A 114 -16.90 5.56 13.36
N LYS A 115 -15.74 5.90 13.95
CA LYS A 115 -14.43 5.77 13.28
C LYS A 115 -14.27 4.34 12.79
N ARG A 116 -14.08 4.18 11.48
CA ARG A 116 -14.09 2.88 10.81
C ARG A 116 -13.14 2.78 9.63
N HIS A 117 -12.58 3.91 9.20
CA HIS A 117 -11.58 3.96 8.14
C HIS A 117 -10.21 4.26 8.72
N PRO A 118 -9.12 4.03 7.96
CA PRO A 118 -7.76 4.25 8.42
C PRO A 118 -7.45 5.68 8.86
N THR A 119 -6.47 5.79 9.77
CA THR A 119 -5.71 7.01 10.00
C THR A 119 -4.33 6.83 9.39
N VAL A 120 -3.91 7.75 8.54
CA VAL A 120 -2.61 7.73 7.84
C VAL A 120 -1.77 8.88 8.39
N GLY A 121 -0.57 8.57 8.87
CA GLY A 121 0.41 9.54 9.36
C GLY A 121 1.02 10.38 8.23
N ASN A 122 2.09 11.08 8.55
CA ASN A 122 2.82 11.94 7.61
C ASN A 122 3.84 11.15 6.79
N ASN A 123 4.18 11.64 5.59
CA ASN A 123 5.18 11.05 4.70
C ASN A 123 4.91 9.58 4.32
N VAL A 124 3.68 9.11 4.43
CA VAL A 124 3.31 7.72 4.10
C VAL A 124 3.22 7.54 2.60
N VAL A 125 3.73 6.40 2.10
CA VAL A 125 3.54 5.98 0.71
C VAL A 125 2.68 4.71 0.67
N ILE A 126 1.61 4.73 -0.11
CA ILE A 126 0.72 3.59 -0.30
C ILE A 126 0.70 3.20 -1.78
N GLY A 127 1.31 2.06 -2.08
CA GLY A 127 1.50 1.53 -3.43
C GLY A 127 0.19 1.17 -4.14
N ALA A 128 0.30 0.97 -5.45
CA ALA A 128 -0.86 0.77 -6.33
C ALA A 128 -1.70 -0.43 -5.90
N GLY A 129 -3.02 -0.25 -5.85
CA GLY A 129 -3.99 -1.31 -5.51
C GLY A 129 -3.93 -1.79 -4.07
N ALA A 130 -3.17 -1.14 -3.18
CA ALA A 130 -3.16 -1.52 -1.78
C ALA A 130 -4.48 -1.17 -1.08
N ILE A 131 -4.92 -2.01 -0.15
CA ILE A 131 -6.19 -1.91 0.55
C ILE A 131 -5.91 -1.85 2.05
N ALA A 132 -6.24 -0.74 2.70
CA ALA A 132 -6.19 -0.60 4.16
C ALA A 132 -7.62 -0.58 4.72
N LEU A 133 -7.93 -1.50 5.62
CA LEU A 133 -9.30 -1.73 6.11
C LEU A 133 -9.41 -1.54 7.61
N GLY A 134 -10.41 -0.75 8.01
CA GLY A 134 -10.80 -0.59 9.41
C GLY A 134 -10.17 0.64 10.08
N PRO A 135 -10.48 0.86 11.37
CA PRO A 135 -9.93 1.97 12.15
C PRO A 135 -8.48 1.69 12.60
N ILE A 136 -7.61 1.36 11.65
CA ILE A 136 -6.18 1.13 11.87
C ILE A 136 -5.38 2.42 11.70
N THR A 137 -4.20 2.47 12.29
CA THR A 137 -3.27 3.58 12.11
C THR A 137 -2.08 3.13 11.27
N ILE A 138 -1.76 3.86 10.20
CA ILE A 138 -0.52 3.72 9.44
C ILE A 138 0.39 4.85 9.92
N GLY A 139 1.46 4.51 10.66
CA GLY A 139 2.35 5.48 11.29
C GLY A 139 3.14 6.32 10.28
N ASP A 140 3.76 7.39 10.78
CA ASP A 140 4.59 8.29 9.98
C ASP A 140 5.71 7.54 9.25
N ASP A 141 6.06 7.97 8.04
CA ASP A 141 7.13 7.40 7.20
C ASP A 141 6.94 5.90 6.85
N ALA A 142 5.77 5.32 7.14
CA ALA A 142 5.45 3.94 6.78
C ALA A 142 5.24 3.77 5.26
N ARG A 143 5.44 2.55 4.77
CA ARG A 143 5.27 2.20 3.35
C ARG A 143 4.36 1.00 3.22
N ILE A 144 3.35 1.08 2.38
CA ILE A 144 2.49 -0.05 2.05
C ILE A 144 2.80 -0.47 0.62
N GLY A 145 3.25 -1.71 0.43
CA GLY A 145 3.55 -2.25 -0.88
C GLY A 145 2.31 -2.38 -1.76
N SER A 146 2.51 -2.30 -3.08
CA SER A 146 1.43 -2.48 -4.06
C SER A 146 0.68 -3.80 -3.85
N GLY A 147 -0.65 -3.77 -4.01
CA GLY A 147 -1.53 -4.93 -3.85
C GLY A 147 -1.66 -5.47 -2.42
N SER A 148 -1.03 -4.84 -1.43
CA SER A 148 -1.06 -5.32 -0.04
C SER A 148 -2.41 -5.07 0.63
N VAL A 149 -2.82 -5.97 1.53
CA VAL A 149 -4.07 -5.83 2.31
C VAL A 149 -3.75 -5.63 3.79
N VAL A 150 -3.85 -4.40 4.26
CA VAL A 150 -3.48 -3.98 5.62
C VAL A 150 -4.72 -3.98 6.52
N ILE A 151 -4.73 -4.88 7.50
CA ILE A 151 -5.84 -5.06 8.46
C ILE A 151 -5.43 -4.82 9.92
N LYS A 152 -4.17 -4.44 10.15
CA LYS A 152 -3.61 -4.12 11.47
C LYS A 152 -2.85 -2.81 11.37
N SER A 153 -2.76 -2.08 12.49
CA SER A 153 -1.97 -0.84 12.56
C SER A 153 -0.50 -1.11 12.24
N VAL A 154 0.12 -0.17 11.54
CA VAL A 154 1.50 -0.20 11.08
C VAL A 154 2.30 0.84 11.89
N PRO A 155 3.37 0.43 12.60
CA PRO A 155 4.23 1.39 13.29
C PRO A 155 4.91 2.38 12.34
N PRO A 156 5.38 3.54 12.83
CA PRO A 156 6.14 4.48 12.03
C PRO A 156 7.41 3.85 11.40
N GLY A 157 7.73 4.26 10.18
CA GLY A 157 8.92 3.81 9.43
C GLY A 157 8.91 2.35 9.00
N VAL A 158 7.78 1.64 9.14
CA VAL A 158 7.67 0.22 8.78
C VAL A 158 7.11 0.06 7.36
N THR A 159 7.70 -0.87 6.61
CA THR A 159 7.16 -1.32 5.33
C THR A 159 6.25 -2.53 5.53
N VAL A 160 5.10 -2.57 4.87
CA VAL A 160 4.13 -3.68 4.95
C VAL A 160 3.82 -4.18 3.55
N VAL A 161 3.87 -5.50 3.37
CA VAL A 161 3.65 -6.15 2.07
C VAL A 161 2.78 -7.39 2.17
N GLY A 162 2.10 -7.74 1.07
CA GLY A 162 1.38 -9.01 0.92
C GLY A 162 -0.07 -9.02 1.39
N VAL A 163 -0.70 -10.19 1.31
CA VAL A 163 -2.13 -10.41 1.61
C VAL A 163 -2.28 -11.63 2.52
N PRO A 164 -2.64 -11.47 3.81
CA PRO A 164 -2.72 -10.20 4.54
C PRO A 164 -1.33 -9.58 4.73
N GLY A 165 -1.28 -8.25 4.86
CA GLY A 165 -0.07 -7.45 4.97
C GLY A 165 0.75 -7.83 6.20
N ARG A 166 2.05 -8.03 5.99
CA ARG A 166 3.04 -8.32 7.03
C ARG A 166 4.11 -7.24 7.04
N SER A 167 4.51 -6.84 8.23
CA SER A 167 5.64 -5.93 8.42
C SER A 167 6.92 -6.62 7.99
N VAL A 168 7.74 -5.90 7.23
CA VAL A 168 9.08 -6.31 6.83
C VAL A 168 10.07 -5.29 7.38
N GLU A 169 11.15 -5.78 7.97
CA GLU A 169 12.18 -4.89 8.52
C GLU A 169 13.00 -4.30 7.38
N ASP A 170 12.76 -3.03 7.06
CA ASP A 170 13.63 -2.28 6.16
C ASP A 170 13.89 -0.89 6.75
N ARG A 171 14.77 -0.86 7.77
CA ARG A 171 15.02 0.34 8.58
C ARG A 171 15.89 1.42 7.93
N HIS A 172 16.38 1.26 6.68
CA HIS A 172 17.57 2.03 6.27
C HIS A 172 17.62 2.65 4.86
N LYS A 173 16.58 2.59 4.01
CA LYS A 173 16.65 3.25 2.70
C LYS A 173 15.92 4.61 2.66
N PRO A 174 16.59 5.73 2.28
CA PRO A 174 15.99 7.06 2.20
C PRO A 174 14.76 7.11 1.28
N ILE A 175 13.88 8.06 1.57
CA ILE A 175 12.57 8.28 0.95
C ILE A 175 12.78 8.97 -0.41
N LEU A 176 13.28 8.24 -1.40
CA LEU A 176 13.11 8.56 -2.81
C LEU A 176 13.59 7.34 -3.60
N GLU A 177 12.67 6.50 -4.07
CA GLU A 177 12.84 5.72 -5.29
C GLU A 177 11.55 4.93 -5.51
N LEU A 178 11.09 4.91 -6.76
CA LEU A 178 9.91 4.20 -7.26
C LEU A 178 10.12 2.68 -7.23
N ASP A 179 10.77 2.15 -6.19
CA ASP A 179 11.30 0.80 -6.12
C ASP A 179 10.25 -0.18 -5.55
N HIS A 180 9.05 -0.14 -6.13
CA HIS A 180 7.93 -0.99 -5.72
C HIS A 180 8.16 -2.45 -6.13
N GLY A 181 9.16 -2.71 -6.98
CA GLY A 181 9.56 -4.05 -7.42
C GLY A 181 10.50 -4.77 -6.46
N GLN A 182 11.23 -4.06 -5.60
CA GLN A 182 12.19 -4.65 -4.66
C GLN A 182 11.64 -4.69 -3.23
N LEU A 183 10.51 -5.35 -3.07
CA LEU A 183 9.93 -5.57 -1.75
C LEU A 183 10.35 -6.95 -1.21
N PRO A 184 10.76 -7.07 0.06
CA PRO A 184 11.11 -8.36 0.64
C PRO A 184 9.87 -9.27 0.72
N ASP A 185 10.03 -10.55 0.40
CA ASP A 185 8.96 -11.56 0.50
C ASP A 185 9.12 -12.37 1.80
N PRO A 186 8.37 -12.04 2.87
CA PRO A 186 8.49 -12.74 4.15
C PRO A 186 7.97 -14.19 4.07
N ILE A 187 7.16 -14.53 3.08
CA ILE A 187 6.68 -15.90 2.87
C ILE A 187 7.80 -16.74 2.25
N ALA A 188 8.44 -16.23 1.19
CA ALA A 188 9.60 -16.89 0.59
C ALA A 188 10.73 -17.08 1.61
N GLU A 189 11.01 -16.08 2.45
CA GLU A 189 12.02 -16.19 3.52
C GLU A 189 11.66 -17.26 4.56
N ALA A 190 10.40 -17.31 5.01
CA ALA A 190 9.94 -18.34 5.92
C ALA A 190 10.04 -19.75 5.31
N ILE A 191 9.70 -19.91 4.03
CA ILE A 191 9.83 -21.19 3.32
C ILE A 191 11.31 -21.61 3.25
N ARG A 192 12.23 -20.69 2.90
CA ARG A 192 13.67 -20.96 2.88
C ARG A 192 14.19 -21.43 4.24
N LEU A 193 13.72 -20.83 5.34
CA LEU A 193 14.08 -21.26 6.70
C LEU A 193 13.58 -22.68 7.00
N VAL A 194 12.35 -23.02 6.62
CA VAL A 194 11.79 -24.36 6.81
C VAL A 194 12.55 -25.41 5.99
N LEU A 195 12.85 -25.13 4.71
CA LEU A 195 13.62 -26.02 3.84
C LEU A 195 15.02 -26.28 4.43
N LYS A 196 15.68 -25.24 4.94
CA LYS A 196 17.00 -25.37 5.57
C LYS A 196 16.97 -26.23 6.84
N GLU A 197 15.89 -26.16 7.62
CA GLU A 197 15.70 -27.06 8.77
C GLU A 197 15.38 -28.51 8.32
N GLN A 198 14.63 -28.69 7.23
CA GLN A 198 14.42 -30.02 6.64
C GLN A 198 15.74 -30.65 6.20
N ASP A 199 16.63 -29.91 5.54
CA ASP A 199 17.94 -30.42 5.12
C ASP A 199 18.80 -30.89 6.31
N LYS A 200 18.77 -30.14 7.42
CA LYS A 200 19.45 -30.54 8.67
C LYS A 200 18.84 -31.81 9.26
N LEU A 201 17.52 -31.96 9.20
CA LEU A 201 16.82 -33.15 9.68
C LEU A 201 17.14 -34.36 8.81
N GLU A 202 17.15 -34.21 7.49
CA GLU A 202 17.54 -35.26 6.54
C GLU A 202 18.99 -35.72 6.78
N GLU A 203 19.92 -34.79 7.02
CA GLU A 203 21.32 -35.14 7.33
C GLU A 203 21.43 -35.93 8.65
N ARG A 204 20.66 -35.55 9.67
CA ARG A 204 20.62 -36.27 10.96
C ARG A 204 19.98 -37.65 10.81
N LEU A 205 18.90 -37.76 10.05
CA LEU A 205 18.21 -39.02 9.78
C LEU A 205 19.15 -39.98 9.03
N SER A 206 19.85 -39.49 8.00
CA SER A 206 20.83 -40.28 7.24
C SER A 206 21.96 -40.82 8.12
N LYS A 207 22.44 -40.03 9.09
CA LYS A 207 23.45 -40.49 10.07
C LYS A 207 22.89 -41.60 10.98
N LEU A 208 21.66 -41.46 11.46
CA LEU A 208 21.00 -42.47 12.31
C LEU A 208 20.67 -43.75 11.54
N GLU A 209 20.16 -43.65 10.31
CA GLU A 209 19.87 -44.79 9.43
C GLU A 209 21.12 -45.63 9.18
N LYS A 210 22.27 -44.98 8.93
CA LYS A 210 23.57 -45.66 8.79
C LYS A 210 24.01 -46.37 10.08
N GLN A 211 23.72 -45.80 11.25
CA GLN A 211 24.06 -46.41 12.54
C GLN A 211 23.14 -47.59 12.90
N CYS A 212 21.84 -47.48 12.60
CA CYS A 212 20.85 -48.49 12.93
C CYS A 212 20.68 -49.57 11.86
N GLY A 213 21.29 -49.41 10.68
CA GLY A 213 21.16 -50.35 9.55
C GLY A 213 19.76 -50.36 8.91
N VAL A 214 18.96 -49.32 9.16
CA VAL A 214 17.60 -49.17 8.62
C VAL A 214 17.68 -48.33 7.34
N ARG A 215 17.06 -48.80 6.25
CA ARG A 215 17.02 -48.08 4.98
C ARG A 215 15.61 -47.59 4.72
N ALA A 216 15.40 -46.27 4.65
CA ALA A 216 14.12 -45.71 4.26
C ALA A 216 13.79 -46.07 2.78
N PRO A 217 12.52 -46.30 2.43
CA PRO A 217 12.11 -46.45 1.04
C PRO A 217 12.35 -45.15 0.26
N GLY A 218 12.75 -45.28 -1.02
CA GLY A 218 13.06 -44.13 -1.88
C GLY A 218 11.85 -43.22 -2.08
N ASN A 219 12.03 -41.93 -1.79
CA ASN A 219 10.95 -40.96 -1.69
C ASN A 219 10.59 -40.35 -3.06
N GLU A 220 9.34 -40.50 -3.49
CA GLU A 220 8.77 -39.71 -4.59
C GLU A 220 8.92 -38.20 -4.36
N LEU A 221 8.98 -37.77 -3.10
CA LEU A 221 9.22 -36.38 -2.70
C LEU A 221 10.54 -35.83 -3.23
N GLU A 222 11.60 -36.63 -3.31
CA GLU A 222 12.93 -36.16 -3.75
C GLU A 222 12.93 -35.84 -5.25
N LYS A 223 12.16 -36.61 -6.03
CA LYS A 223 11.92 -36.32 -7.45
C LYS A 223 11.07 -35.06 -7.63
N LEU A 224 10.05 -34.89 -6.80
CA LEU A 224 9.18 -33.71 -6.83
C LEU A 224 9.96 -32.45 -6.45
N ARG A 225 10.82 -32.53 -5.43
CA ARG A 225 11.68 -31.45 -4.93
C ARG A 225 12.65 -30.95 -6.02
N LYS A 226 13.37 -31.86 -6.69
CA LYS A 226 14.25 -31.50 -7.82
C LYS A 226 13.50 -30.81 -8.96
N ARG A 227 12.26 -31.23 -9.23
CA ARG A 227 11.42 -30.60 -10.27
C ARG A 227 11.02 -29.19 -9.89
N MET A 228 10.64 -28.98 -8.63
CA MET A 228 10.27 -27.66 -8.12
C MET A 228 11.46 -26.70 -8.02
N GLU A 229 12.65 -27.18 -7.65
CA GLU A 229 13.88 -26.38 -7.64
C GLU A 229 14.24 -25.89 -9.05
N GLN A 230 14.12 -26.75 -10.08
CA GLN A 230 14.30 -26.35 -11.48
C GLN A 230 13.26 -25.31 -11.95
N GLU A 231 11.98 -25.48 -11.60
CA GLU A 231 10.93 -24.51 -11.95
C GLU A 231 11.06 -23.16 -11.23
N LEU A 232 11.74 -23.12 -10.08
CA LEU A 232 12.03 -21.89 -9.35
C LEU A 232 13.24 -21.16 -9.95
N GLU A 233 14.30 -21.88 -10.32
CA GLU A 233 15.48 -21.31 -10.99
C GLU A 233 15.12 -20.73 -12.38
N GLU A 234 14.24 -21.38 -13.15
CA GLU A 234 13.77 -20.88 -14.45
C GLU A 234 12.86 -19.64 -14.37
N LYS A 235 12.30 -19.32 -13.19
CA LYS A 235 11.44 -18.15 -12.98
C LYS A 235 12.20 -16.93 -12.44
N GLU A 236 13.46 -17.11 -12.05
CA GLU A 236 14.33 -16.02 -11.57
C GLU A 236 15.22 -15.42 -12.69
N GLU A 237 15.19 -15.96 -13.93
CA GLU A 237 15.77 -15.36 -15.17
C GLU A 237 14.76 -14.51 -15.96
#